data_AF-A0AAW7LY28-F1
#
_entry.id   AF-A0AAW7LY28-F1
#
_cell.length_a   1.000
_cell.length_b   1.000
_cell.length_c   1.000
_cell.angle_alpha   90.00
_cell.angle_beta   90.00
_cell.angle_gamma   90.00
#
_symmetry.space_group_name_H-M   'P 1'
#
loop_
_entity.id
_entity.type
_entity.pdbx_description
1 polymer ?
#
loop_
_entity_poly.entity_id
_entity_poly.type
_entity_poly.pdbx_seq_one_letter_code
_entity_poly.pdbx_strand_id
1 'polypeptide(L)'
;MSAGTLTLTNNSAAVAGSGTAFTTEVAAGDFIVVTVGGVPYTLPVKSVESSAALTLVSNFTGPTQAGAAWSAVPRMAMNMVTAALVAQSAEAMRGLNYDKQNWQQLFSGTGDVTVKLPDGSSFTGPAWGGIAATLDGKAGKGANSDITSLEGLTTALELKYGGTGANTPSGAREKLELGTAATKNTGYAIGNVITVGAFGIGTSAELLSNADLGSATSGCRFFMNGGGGFWSQWGCGVKLAYFDTHNFQIYQSGSNGSIIGLVQNHLTGQTIFAIHYSDRNTTIDTNGNLKPASPVVKLKGDGTAEFNEEAEGVMAERIDTGIYKISGVLGFNSEPIWGGVDGGFVIPVNTNGLPLLWVDYEIDPDGSITLKTYHRIHHSAPKFARNLIGIKNEDGSFTETVQDGEPVDIPAGRWVDLRVEMPRNSLWNIKQQEVQEAREIAERKRQQNQQDTQP
;
A
#
# COMPACT_ATOMS: atom_id res chain seq x y z
N MET A 1 68.21 70.56 31.75
CA MET A 1 68.60 71.89 32.24
C MET A 1 70.03 72.11 31.81
N SER A 2 70.27 73.24 31.15
CA SER A 2 71.61 73.63 30.71
C SER A 2 72.49 74.03 31.90
N ALA A 3 73.80 73.99 31.73
CA ALA A 3 74.73 74.33 32.80
C ALA A 3 74.73 75.84 33.09
N GLY A 4 75.00 76.21 34.33
CA GLY A 4 75.04 77.61 34.76
C GLY A 4 73.67 78.27 34.91
N THR A 5 73.67 79.58 35.09
CA THR A 5 72.46 80.39 35.31
C THR A 5 72.47 81.66 34.47
N LEU A 6 71.28 82.22 34.22
CA LEU A 6 71.10 83.43 33.43
C LEU A 6 70.74 84.62 34.31
N THR A 7 71.27 85.78 33.94
CA THR A 7 70.78 87.09 34.36
C THR A 7 70.04 87.71 33.19
N LEU A 8 68.74 87.91 33.39
CA LEU A 8 67.84 88.54 32.43
C LEU A 8 67.42 89.89 32.99
N THR A 9 67.55 90.93 32.17
CA THR A 9 67.22 92.30 32.56
C THR A 9 65.98 92.75 31.80
N ASN A 10 65.00 93.30 32.54
CA ASN A 10 63.79 93.82 31.93
C ASN A 10 64.12 94.86 30.84
N ASN A 11 63.43 94.77 29.72
CA ASN A 11 63.58 95.59 28.53
C ASN A 11 65.00 95.58 27.93
N SER A 12 65.71 94.46 28.06
CA SER A 12 67.03 94.24 27.45
C SER A 12 67.04 92.98 26.60
N ALA A 13 67.69 93.03 25.43
CA ALA A 13 67.99 91.83 24.64
C ALA A 13 69.27 91.12 25.11
N ALA A 14 70.11 91.77 25.93
CA ALA A 14 71.35 91.18 26.41
C ALA A 14 71.09 90.22 27.57
N VAL A 15 71.65 89.01 27.47
CA VAL A 15 71.59 87.96 28.50
C VAL A 15 73.01 87.68 28.96
N ALA A 16 73.22 87.79 30.27
CA ALA A 16 74.49 87.44 30.90
C ALA A 16 74.39 86.05 31.54
N GLY A 17 75.31 85.16 31.21
CA GLY A 17 75.43 83.84 31.78
C GLY A 17 76.49 83.78 32.88
N SER A 18 76.22 83.01 33.92
CA SER A 18 77.19 82.67 34.97
C SER A 18 77.38 81.16 35.00
N GLY A 19 78.60 80.70 34.73
CA GLY A 19 78.92 79.26 34.60
C GLY A 19 78.31 78.60 33.36
N THR A 20 77.95 79.38 32.34
CA THR A 20 77.36 78.91 31.08
C THR A 20 78.44 78.64 30.03
N ALA A 21 78.10 77.84 29.01
CA ALA A 21 78.93 77.59 27.84
C ALA A 21 78.14 77.86 26.53
N PHE A 22 77.65 79.09 26.33
CA PHE A 22 76.72 79.39 25.24
C PHE A 22 77.25 79.04 23.85
N THR A 23 78.55 79.21 23.61
CA THR A 23 79.19 78.90 22.31
C THR A 23 79.10 77.43 21.90
N THR A 24 78.82 76.53 22.83
CA THR A 24 78.65 75.09 22.56
C THR A 24 77.23 74.59 22.79
N GLU A 25 76.45 75.29 23.63
CA GLU A 25 75.11 74.84 24.05
C GLU A 25 73.97 75.45 23.22
N VAL A 26 74.19 76.61 22.57
CA VAL A 26 73.19 77.29 21.75
C VAL A 26 73.83 77.92 20.52
N ALA A 27 73.08 78.01 19.44
CA ALA A 27 73.42 78.77 18.25
C ALA A 27 72.38 79.88 17.99
N ALA A 28 72.73 80.83 17.11
CA ALA A 28 71.77 81.79 16.59
C ALA A 28 70.55 81.07 15.97
N GLY A 29 69.34 81.47 16.39
CA GLY A 29 68.08 80.86 15.99
C GLY A 29 67.54 79.79 16.94
N ASP A 30 68.35 79.29 17.89
CA ASP A 30 67.86 78.41 18.95
C ASP A 30 67.06 79.20 19.99
N PHE A 31 66.34 78.51 20.85
CA PHE A 31 65.58 79.11 21.94
C PHE A 31 66.21 78.75 23.27
N ILE A 32 66.15 79.67 24.23
CA ILE A 32 66.38 79.37 25.63
C ILE A 32 65.04 79.44 26.37
N VAL A 33 64.75 78.42 27.18
CA VAL A 33 63.59 78.40 28.04
C VAL A 33 64.03 78.68 29.47
N VAL A 34 63.44 79.68 30.09
CA VAL A 34 63.77 80.14 31.45
C VAL A 34 62.47 80.39 32.21
N THR A 35 62.42 80.00 33.47
CA THR A 35 61.27 80.31 34.33
C THR A 35 61.63 81.48 35.23
N VAL A 36 60.89 82.58 35.10
CA VAL A 36 61.09 83.81 35.86
C VAL A 36 59.77 84.14 36.55
N GLY A 37 59.78 84.24 37.89
CA GLY A 37 58.58 84.53 38.67
C GLY A 37 57.43 83.52 38.49
N GLY A 38 57.74 82.25 38.22
CA GLY A 38 56.74 81.18 38.00
C GLY A 38 56.17 81.11 36.57
N VAL A 39 56.57 82.02 35.68
CA VAL A 39 56.16 82.03 34.27
C VAL A 39 57.31 81.55 33.39
N PRO A 40 57.11 80.52 32.54
CA PRO A 40 58.12 80.10 31.57
C PRO A 40 58.16 81.08 30.38
N TYR A 41 59.36 81.50 30.01
CA TYR A 41 59.65 82.32 28.85
C TYR A 41 60.48 81.52 27.86
N THR A 42 60.01 81.47 26.61
CA THR A 42 60.75 80.90 25.48
C THR A 42 61.36 82.03 24.67
N LEU A 43 62.67 82.21 24.80
CA LEU A 43 63.38 83.38 24.29
C LEU A 43 64.29 82.97 23.13
N PRO A 44 64.03 83.44 21.89
CA PRO A 44 64.88 83.15 20.75
C PRO A 44 66.22 83.88 20.85
N VAL A 45 67.32 83.14 20.65
CA VAL A 45 68.68 83.65 20.60
C VAL A 45 68.93 84.26 19.21
N LYS A 46 69.29 85.53 19.16
CA LYS A 46 69.68 86.23 17.94
C LYS A 46 71.13 85.95 17.57
N SER A 47 72.02 86.03 18.55
CA SER A 47 73.46 85.83 18.39
C SER A 47 74.09 85.43 19.72
N VAL A 48 75.20 84.68 19.65
CA VAL A 48 76.02 84.31 20.81
C VAL A 48 77.29 85.15 20.74
N GLU A 49 77.49 86.02 21.73
CA GLU A 49 78.62 86.96 21.73
C GLU A 49 79.85 86.33 22.40
N SER A 50 79.65 85.48 23.41
CA SER A 50 80.70 84.70 24.08
C SER A 50 80.11 83.51 24.84
N SER A 51 80.93 82.70 25.50
CA SER A 51 80.46 81.59 26.36
C SER A 51 79.55 82.04 27.51
N ALA A 52 79.60 83.33 27.88
CA ALA A 52 78.83 83.93 28.98
C ALA A 52 77.94 85.11 28.56
N ALA A 53 77.81 85.41 27.27
CA ALA A 53 76.92 86.47 26.79
C ALA A 53 76.24 86.09 25.48
N LEU A 54 74.92 86.31 25.41
CA LEU A 54 74.15 86.18 24.18
C LEU A 54 73.14 87.33 24.05
N THR A 55 72.66 87.54 22.84
CA THR A 55 71.63 88.54 22.52
C THR A 55 70.37 87.83 22.06
N LEU A 56 69.21 88.24 22.58
CA LEU A 56 67.89 87.75 22.18
C LEU A 56 67.37 88.47 20.93
N VAL A 57 66.43 87.86 20.21
CA VAL A 57 65.79 88.51 19.04
C VAL A 57 64.92 89.70 19.48
N SER A 58 64.26 89.57 20.62
CA SER A 58 63.41 90.60 21.22
C SER A 58 63.88 90.88 22.64
N ASN A 59 63.69 92.12 23.11
CA ASN A 59 63.97 92.47 24.50
C ASN A 59 63.17 91.58 25.45
N PHE A 60 63.81 91.11 26.52
CA PHE A 60 63.15 90.36 27.58
C PHE A 60 62.15 91.26 28.32
N THR A 61 60.88 90.86 28.38
CA THR A 61 59.78 91.67 28.96
C THR A 61 59.37 91.23 30.36
N GLY A 62 60.01 90.18 30.90
CA GLY A 62 59.78 89.72 32.28
C GLY A 62 60.54 90.56 33.31
N PRO A 63 60.29 90.32 34.62
CA PRO A 63 60.99 91.02 35.68
C PRO A 63 62.48 90.66 35.69
N THR A 64 63.34 91.64 35.98
CA THR A 64 64.79 91.41 36.09
C THR A 64 65.08 90.35 37.13
N GLN A 65 65.76 89.27 36.74
CA GLN A 65 66.13 88.17 37.61
C GLN A 65 67.54 87.69 37.29
N ALA A 66 68.37 87.61 38.33
CA ALA A 66 69.67 86.96 38.29
C ALA A 66 69.55 85.50 38.76
N GLY A 67 70.44 84.64 38.27
CA GLY A 67 70.51 83.25 38.72
C GLY A 67 69.41 82.33 38.17
N ALA A 68 68.73 82.69 37.08
CA ALA A 68 67.64 81.89 36.54
C ALA A 68 68.16 80.61 35.86
N ALA A 69 67.57 79.46 36.24
CA ALA A 69 67.82 78.19 35.58
C ALA A 69 67.24 78.20 34.16
N TRP A 70 67.94 77.58 33.21
CA TRP A 70 67.57 77.64 31.81
C TRP A 70 67.77 76.30 31.09
N SER A 71 67.16 76.15 29.92
CA SER A 71 67.39 75.01 29.03
C SER A 71 67.46 75.49 27.58
N ALA A 72 68.46 75.02 26.85
CA ALA A 72 68.55 75.20 25.41
C ALA A 72 67.50 74.32 24.71
N VAL A 73 66.81 74.91 23.73
CA VAL A 73 65.90 74.21 22.82
C VAL A 73 66.37 74.50 21.39
N PRO A 74 66.96 73.52 20.69
CA PRO A 74 67.43 73.70 19.33
C PRO A 74 66.29 74.11 18.39
N ARG A 75 66.55 74.99 17.42
CA ARG A 75 65.54 75.46 16.46
C ARG A 75 64.86 74.33 15.70
N MET A 76 65.61 73.27 15.40
CA MET A 76 65.07 72.09 14.72
C MET A 76 64.00 71.40 15.55
N ALA A 77 64.15 71.34 16.88
CA ALA A 77 63.16 70.73 17.75
C ALA A 77 61.84 71.52 17.76
N MET A 78 61.89 72.84 17.91
CA MET A 78 60.68 73.68 17.88
C MET A 78 59.98 73.69 16.51
N ASN A 79 60.76 73.70 15.42
CA ASN A 79 60.21 73.62 14.07
C ASN A 79 59.59 72.25 13.79
N MET A 80 60.20 71.16 14.27
CA MET A 80 59.64 69.81 14.11
C MET A 80 58.33 69.64 14.89
N VAL A 81 58.18 70.22 16.08
CA VAL A 81 56.91 70.17 16.82
C VAL A 81 55.79 70.86 16.04
N THR A 82 56.07 72.05 15.48
CA THR A 82 55.09 72.79 14.67
C THR A 82 54.76 72.04 13.37
N ALA A 83 55.77 71.49 12.69
CA ALA A 83 55.59 70.70 11.48
C ALA A 83 54.82 69.39 11.74
N ALA A 84 55.12 68.70 12.85
CA ALA A 84 54.42 67.49 13.26
C ALA A 84 52.95 67.77 13.60
N LEU A 85 52.66 68.88 14.30
CA LEU A 85 51.28 69.28 14.58
C LEU A 85 50.50 69.58 13.30
N VAL A 86 51.11 70.26 12.33
CA VAL A 86 50.50 70.52 11.02
C VAL A 86 50.25 69.22 10.26
N ALA A 87 51.22 68.29 10.26
CA ALA A 87 51.08 66.99 9.62
C ALA A 87 49.96 66.16 10.26
N GLN A 88 49.93 66.05 11.58
CA GLN A 88 48.87 65.33 12.31
C GLN A 88 47.49 65.97 12.09
N SER A 89 47.41 67.30 12.07
CA SER A 89 46.15 68.01 11.80
C SER A 89 45.66 67.76 10.37
N ALA A 90 46.58 67.76 9.38
CA ALA A 90 46.24 67.46 7.99
C ALA A 90 45.80 66.00 7.80
N GLU A 91 46.43 65.05 8.49
CA GLU A 91 46.04 63.64 8.51
C GLU A 91 44.66 63.45 9.15
N ALA A 92 44.40 64.07 10.30
CA ALA A 92 43.10 64.02 10.96
C ALA A 92 41.98 64.62 10.09
N MET A 93 42.20 65.78 9.48
CA MET A 93 41.24 66.39 8.55
C MET A 93 40.99 65.52 7.31
N ARG A 94 42.03 64.85 6.80
CA ARG A 94 41.89 63.90 5.69
C ARG A 94 41.03 62.70 6.09
N GLY A 95 41.26 62.15 7.29
CA GLY A 95 40.44 61.09 7.87
C GLY A 95 38.97 61.48 7.98
N LEU A 96 38.66 62.65 8.54
CA LEU A 96 37.29 63.15 8.65
C LEU A 96 36.60 63.34 7.29
N ASN A 97 37.35 63.82 6.29
CA ASN A 97 36.82 63.96 4.93
C ASN A 97 36.51 62.60 4.30
N TYR A 98 37.35 61.59 4.53
CA TYR A 98 37.06 60.22 4.10
C TYR A 98 35.83 59.67 4.81
N ASP A 99 35.69 59.83 6.13
CA ASP A 99 34.50 59.37 6.86
C ASP A 99 33.22 59.99 6.29
N LYS A 100 33.22 61.29 6.01
CA LYS A 100 32.05 61.96 5.40
C LYS A 100 31.70 61.38 4.03
N GLN A 101 32.70 61.13 3.19
CA GLN A 101 32.49 60.53 1.88
C GLN A 101 32.01 59.07 1.99
N ASN A 102 32.60 58.30 2.90
CA ASN A 102 32.21 56.91 3.19
C ASN A 102 30.75 56.84 3.64
N TRP A 103 30.33 57.69 4.59
CA TRP A 103 28.95 57.73 5.08
C TRP A 103 27.96 58.11 3.98
N GLN A 104 28.31 59.10 3.14
CA GLN A 104 27.47 59.46 2.00
C GLN A 104 27.27 58.26 1.07
N GLN A 105 28.35 57.55 0.73
CA GLN A 105 28.28 56.37 -0.13
C GLN A 105 27.46 55.24 0.50
N LEU A 106 27.66 54.95 1.80
CA LEU A 106 26.96 53.89 2.50
C LEU A 106 25.44 54.14 2.58
N PHE A 107 25.03 55.40 2.79
CA PHE A 107 23.61 55.77 2.94
C PHE A 107 22.86 55.89 1.63
N SER A 108 23.50 56.36 0.55
CA SER A 108 22.82 56.60 -0.72
C SER A 108 23.10 55.55 -1.81
N GLY A 109 24.10 54.69 -1.61
CA GLY A 109 24.44 53.64 -2.58
C GLY A 109 23.43 52.48 -2.58
N THR A 110 23.26 51.86 -3.75
CA THR A 110 22.41 50.67 -3.95
C THR A 110 23.20 49.41 -4.33
N GLY A 111 24.53 49.50 -4.37
CA GLY A 111 25.45 48.38 -4.64
C GLY A 111 26.67 48.45 -3.73
N ASP A 112 27.78 47.82 -4.15
CA ASP A 112 29.02 47.88 -3.39
C ASP A 112 29.67 49.27 -3.46
N VAL A 113 30.14 49.75 -2.31
CA VAL A 113 30.85 51.03 -2.12
C VAL A 113 32.21 50.80 -1.50
N THR A 114 33.14 51.72 -1.73
CA THR A 114 34.51 51.63 -1.21
C THR A 114 34.69 52.57 -0.03
N VAL A 115 34.88 52.00 1.16
CA VAL A 115 35.18 52.70 2.40
C VAL A 115 36.69 52.92 2.50
N LYS A 116 37.12 54.17 2.60
CA LYS A 116 38.53 54.54 2.77
C LYS A 116 38.83 54.93 4.21
N LEU A 117 39.82 54.30 4.81
CA LEU A 117 40.20 54.54 6.21
C LEU A 117 41.23 55.69 6.33
N PRO A 118 41.34 56.31 7.52
CA PRO A 118 42.31 57.40 7.75
C PRO A 118 43.77 57.01 7.51
N ASP A 119 44.12 55.74 7.70
CA ASP A 119 45.46 55.19 7.42
C ASP A 119 45.75 54.99 5.92
N GLY A 120 44.76 55.28 5.05
CA GLY A 120 44.86 55.18 3.60
C GLY A 120 44.43 53.83 3.03
N SER A 121 44.15 52.83 3.86
CA SER A 121 43.63 51.54 3.43
C SER A 121 42.16 51.63 3.00
N SER A 122 41.64 50.60 2.32
CA SER A 122 40.26 50.58 1.84
C SER A 122 39.61 49.20 1.95
N PHE A 123 38.31 49.19 2.15
CA PHE A 123 37.44 48.02 2.14
C PHE A 123 36.27 48.25 1.18
N THR A 124 35.84 47.23 0.45
CA THR A 124 34.66 47.30 -0.44
C THR A 124 33.57 46.38 0.09
N GLY A 125 32.35 46.91 0.20
CA GLY A 125 31.19 46.14 0.64
C GLY A 125 29.88 46.85 0.34
N PRO A 126 28.74 46.21 0.60
CA PRO A 126 27.44 46.71 0.16
C PRO A 126 27.00 47.94 0.95
N ALA A 127 26.50 48.94 0.23
CA ALA A 127 25.74 50.04 0.82
C ALA A 127 24.39 49.57 1.35
N TRP A 128 23.79 50.33 2.25
CA TRP A 128 22.54 49.95 2.91
C TRP A 128 21.38 49.73 1.94
N GLY A 129 21.31 50.51 0.86
CA GLY A 129 20.32 50.30 -0.20
C GLY A 129 20.52 48.96 -0.94
N GLY A 130 21.76 48.53 -1.14
CA GLY A 130 22.08 47.23 -1.76
C GLY A 130 21.73 46.04 -0.86
N ILE A 131 21.95 46.17 0.45
CA ILE A 131 21.51 45.18 1.44
C ILE A 131 19.98 45.07 1.42
N ALA A 132 19.27 46.21 1.47
CA ALA A 132 17.81 46.23 1.46
C ALA A 132 17.23 45.60 0.19
N ALA A 133 17.78 45.91 -0.99
CA ALA A 133 17.34 45.32 -2.26
C ALA A 133 17.60 43.80 -2.32
N THR A 134 18.75 43.37 -1.82
CA THR A 134 19.07 41.93 -1.74
C THR A 134 18.09 41.20 -0.83
N LEU A 135 17.72 41.82 0.31
CA LEU A 135 16.78 41.22 1.25
C LEU A 135 15.34 41.18 0.72
N ASP A 136 14.89 42.20 -0.01
CA ASP A 136 13.56 42.23 -0.63
C ASP A 136 13.37 41.10 -1.67
N GLY A 137 14.45 40.72 -2.35
CA GLY A 137 14.47 39.62 -3.31
C GLY A 137 14.60 38.21 -2.70
N LYS A 138 14.71 38.07 -1.37
CA LYS A 138 14.87 36.77 -0.70
C LYS A 138 13.57 36.36 -0.01
N ALA A 139 13.08 35.16 -0.35
CA ALA A 139 11.85 34.60 0.22
C ALA A 139 10.66 35.59 0.14
N GLY A 140 10.56 36.27 -1.00
CA GLY A 140 9.52 37.26 -1.26
C GLY A 140 8.14 36.63 -1.08
N LYS A 141 7.17 37.41 -0.60
CA LYS A 141 5.79 37.06 -0.19
C LYS A 141 4.90 36.43 -1.29
N GLY A 142 5.48 35.80 -2.32
CA GLY A 142 4.84 35.16 -3.46
C GLY A 142 5.27 33.70 -3.62
N ALA A 143 5.41 33.24 -4.86
CA ALA A 143 5.87 31.88 -5.14
C ALA A 143 7.34 31.73 -4.71
N ASN A 144 7.64 30.71 -3.90
CA ASN A 144 8.98 30.36 -3.40
C ASN A 144 9.93 29.84 -4.52
N SER A 145 9.87 30.42 -5.72
CA SER A 145 10.62 29.96 -6.90
C SER A 145 12.12 30.24 -6.82
N ASP A 146 12.54 31.10 -5.89
CA ASP A 146 13.94 31.43 -5.61
C ASP A 146 14.60 30.46 -4.60
N ILE A 147 13.81 29.65 -3.88
CA ILE A 147 14.32 28.69 -2.90
C ILE A 147 14.81 27.43 -3.62
N THR A 148 16.12 27.24 -3.70
CA THR A 148 16.73 26.05 -4.33
C THR A 148 16.95 24.89 -3.34
N SER A 149 17.11 25.18 -2.05
CA SER A 149 17.18 24.19 -0.97
C SER A 149 16.68 24.76 0.36
N LEU A 150 16.24 23.86 1.27
CA LEU A 150 15.87 24.18 2.65
C LEU A 150 16.74 23.34 3.59
N GLU A 151 17.89 23.89 3.97
CA GLU A 151 18.84 23.24 4.87
C GLU A 151 18.62 23.69 6.33
N GLY A 152 18.78 22.77 7.29
CA GLY A 152 18.76 23.10 8.72
C GLY A 152 17.37 23.22 9.38
N LEU A 153 16.30 22.72 8.74
CA LEU A 153 14.98 22.67 9.38
C LEU A 153 14.99 21.74 10.60
N THR A 154 14.69 22.28 11.78
CA THR A 154 14.57 21.52 13.04
C THR A 154 13.13 21.10 13.35
N THR A 155 12.16 21.80 12.75
CA THR A 155 10.72 21.52 12.88
C THR A 155 10.17 21.09 11.52
N ALA A 156 9.42 20.00 11.48
CA ALA A 156 8.81 19.52 10.25
C ALA A 156 7.74 20.49 9.74
N LEU A 157 7.66 20.65 8.42
CA LEU A 157 6.61 21.46 7.79
C LEU A 157 5.24 20.79 7.98
N GLU A 158 4.24 21.58 8.37
CA GLU A 158 2.85 21.12 8.46
C GLU A 158 2.26 20.78 7.08
N LEU A 159 1.20 19.97 7.06
CA LEU A 159 0.50 19.55 5.84
C LEU A 159 0.00 20.71 4.98
N LYS A 160 -0.53 21.78 5.62
CA LYS A 160 -1.01 22.97 4.90
C LYS A 160 0.08 23.71 4.12
N TYR A 161 1.35 23.42 4.40
CA TYR A 161 2.52 23.95 3.69
C TYR A 161 3.21 22.90 2.80
N GLY A 162 2.56 21.77 2.53
CA GLY A 162 3.08 20.69 1.67
C GLY A 162 4.07 19.75 2.36
N GLY A 163 4.24 19.84 3.69
CA GLY A 163 5.04 18.90 4.47
C GLY A 163 4.26 17.69 4.97
N THR A 164 4.92 16.82 5.74
CA THR A 164 4.31 15.64 6.37
C THR A 164 3.84 15.89 7.81
N GLY A 165 4.16 17.04 8.39
CA GLY A 165 3.86 17.37 9.80
C GLY A 165 4.72 16.65 10.84
N ALA A 166 5.71 15.85 10.42
CA ALA A 166 6.61 15.12 11.33
C ALA A 166 7.95 14.78 10.67
N ASN A 167 8.99 14.61 11.48
CA ASN A 167 10.36 14.31 11.05
C ASN A 167 10.74 12.82 11.12
N THR A 168 9.77 11.94 11.42
CA THR A 168 9.97 10.48 11.42
C THR A 168 8.95 9.81 10.50
N PRO A 169 9.28 8.66 9.90
CA PRO A 169 8.31 7.92 9.09
C PRO A 169 7.03 7.55 9.85
N SER A 170 7.13 7.22 11.14
CA SER A 170 5.96 6.89 11.96
C SER A 170 5.07 8.10 12.22
N GLY A 171 5.65 9.22 12.63
CA GLY A 171 4.90 10.45 12.85
C GLY A 171 4.29 10.98 11.55
N ALA A 172 4.98 10.83 10.41
CA ALA A 172 4.46 11.26 9.11
C ALA A 172 3.20 10.49 8.73
N ARG A 173 3.20 9.15 8.93
CA ARG A 173 1.99 8.33 8.70
C ARG A 173 0.84 8.72 9.61
N GLU A 174 1.11 8.98 10.89
CA GLU A 174 0.09 9.42 11.85
C GLU A 174 -0.53 10.76 11.44
N LYS A 175 0.29 11.75 11.06
CA LYS A 175 -0.18 13.07 10.62
C LYS A 175 -0.94 13.02 9.29
N LEU A 176 -0.57 12.10 8.41
CA LEU A 176 -1.30 11.80 7.17
C LEU A 176 -2.53 10.90 7.40
N GLU A 177 -2.84 10.53 8.65
CA GLU A 177 -3.96 9.67 9.02
C GLU A 177 -3.94 8.30 8.32
N LEU A 178 -2.75 7.81 7.99
CA LEU A 178 -2.58 6.52 7.33
C LEU A 178 -2.73 5.36 8.33
N GLY A 179 -3.57 4.40 7.96
CA GLY A 179 -3.75 3.16 8.74
C GLY A 179 -2.55 2.21 8.69
N THR A 180 -2.64 1.10 9.42
CA THR A 180 -1.56 0.11 9.58
C THR A 180 -1.10 -0.52 8.26
N ALA A 181 -1.98 -0.57 7.24
CA ALA A 181 -1.67 -1.05 5.90
C ALA A 181 -0.52 -0.28 5.22
N ALA A 182 -0.34 1.01 5.54
CA ALA A 182 0.74 1.83 4.97
C ALA A 182 2.17 1.40 5.38
N THR A 183 2.29 0.44 6.30
CA THR A 183 3.57 -0.14 6.71
C THR A 183 3.85 -1.51 6.06
N LYS A 184 2.91 -2.01 5.25
CA LYS A 184 2.96 -3.35 4.67
C LYS A 184 3.17 -3.25 3.17
N ASN A 185 3.96 -4.18 2.63
CA ASN A 185 4.07 -4.36 1.19
C ASN A 185 2.77 -4.98 0.64
N THR A 186 2.53 -4.84 -0.64
CA THR A 186 1.50 -5.59 -1.36
C THR A 186 2.07 -6.89 -1.93
N GLY A 187 1.28 -7.96 -1.99
CA GLY A 187 1.66 -9.20 -2.68
C GLY A 187 1.21 -10.48 -1.97
N TYR A 188 1.85 -11.60 -2.30
CA TYR A 188 1.43 -12.95 -1.89
C TYR A 188 2.08 -13.48 -0.60
N ALA A 189 3.05 -12.75 -0.03
CA ALA A 189 3.76 -13.19 1.16
C ALA A 189 2.95 -12.94 2.44
N ILE A 190 3.23 -13.74 3.48
CA ILE A 190 2.61 -13.55 4.81
C ILE A 190 2.94 -12.15 5.33
N GLY A 191 1.91 -11.44 5.79
CA GLY A 191 2.03 -10.09 6.35
C GLY A 191 1.89 -8.96 5.32
N ASN A 192 1.76 -9.28 4.02
CA ASN A 192 1.45 -8.29 2.98
C ASN A 192 -0.05 -7.97 2.93
N VAL A 193 -0.38 -6.82 2.33
CA VAL A 193 -1.73 -6.46 1.91
C VAL A 193 -2.06 -7.22 0.62
N ILE A 194 -3.24 -7.85 0.59
CA ILE A 194 -3.74 -8.61 -0.57
C ILE A 194 -4.18 -7.63 -1.66
N THR A 195 -3.68 -7.81 -2.88
CA THR A 195 -4.10 -7.03 -4.06
C THR A 195 -5.29 -7.68 -4.76
N VAL A 196 -6.05 -6.90 -5.54
CA VAL A 196 -7.06 -7.46 -6.44
C VAL A 196 -6.40 -8.47 -7.38
N GLY A 197 -6.99 -9.65 -7.50
CA GLY A 197 -6.50 -10.80 -8.25
C GLY A 197 -5.55 -11.73 -7.49
N ALA A 198 -5.00 -11.30 -6.35
CA ALA A 198 -4.16 -12.18 -5.55
C ALA A 198 -4.99 -13.35 -5.02
N PHE A 199 -4.44 -14.56 -5.15
CA PHE A 199 -5.07 -15.81 -4.78
C PHE A 199 -6.41 -16.09 -5.50
N GLY A 200 -6.66 -15.43 -6.63
CA GLY A 200 -7.92 -15.53 -7.37
C GLY A 200 -9.09 -14.73 -6.76
N ILE A 201 -8.81 -13.76 -5.86
CA ILE A 201 -9.84 -12.95 -5.19
C ILE A 201 -10.04 -11.62 -5.91
N GLY A 202 -11.29 -11.22 -6.16
CA GLY A 202 -11.65 -9.91 -6.73
C GLY A 202 -11.53 -9.80 -8.24
N THR A 203 -11.21 -10.90 -8.92
CA THR A 203 -11.26 -11.07 -10.38
C THR A 203 -11.60 -12.53 -10.71
N SER A 204 -11.41 -12.95 -11.96
CA SER A 204 -11.48 -14.36 -12.35
C SER A 204 -10.53 -15.23 -11.51
N ALA A 205 -11.00 -16.42 -11.12
CA ALA A 205 -10.20 -17.39 -10.38
C ALA A 205 -8.94 -17.80 -11.16
N GLU A 206 -7.90 -18.25 -10.47
CA GLU A 206 -6.62 -18.57 -11.13
C GLU A 206 -6.70 -19.94 -11.83
N LEU A 207 -6.21 -20.05 -13.07
CA LEU A 207 -6.08 -21.35 -13.73
C LEU A 207 -4.89 -22.10 -13.11
N LEU A 208 -5.17 -23.13 -12.31
CA LEU A 208 -4.14 -23.93 -11.67
C LEU A 208 -3.84 -25.20 -12.45
N SER A 209 -2.57 -25.58 -12.52
CA SER A 209 -2.16 -26.87 -13.07
C SER A 209 -2.57 -28.01 -12.13
N ASN A 210 -2.63 -29.25 -12.63
CA ASN A 210 -2.83 -30.41 -11.77
C ASN A 210 -1.69 -30.57 -10.74
N ALA A 211 -0.47 -30.11 -11.04
CA ALA A 211 0.61 -30.13 -10.05
C ALA A 211 0.33 -29.15 -8.89
N ASP A 212 -0.17 -27.96 -9.21
CA ASP A 212 -0.50 -26.95 -8.20
C ASP A 212 -1.73 -27.34 -7.39
N LEU A 213 -2.75 -27.92 -8.03
CA LEU A 213 -3.90 -28.50 -7.32
C LEU A 213 -3.44 -29.67 -6.44
N GLY A 214 -2.54 -30.50 -6.96
CA GLY A 214 -1.92 -31.65 -6.31
C GLY A 214 -1.10 -31.33 -5.06
N SER A 215 -0.62 -30.10 -4.93
CA SER A 215 0.39 -29.73 -3.94
C SER A 215 -0.18 -28.86 -2.82
N ALA A 216 0.11 -29.22 -1.57
CA ALA A 216 -0.20 -28.36 -0.42
C ALA A 216 0.68 -27.10 -0.39
N THR A 217 1.90 -27.15 -0.93
CA THR A 217 2.87 -26.04 -0.87
C THR A 217 2.56 -24.88 -1.81
N SER A 218 1.72 -25.07 -2.82
CA SER A 218 1.20 -23.97 -3.65
C SER A 218 0.17 -23.09 -2.90
N GLY A 219 -0.23 -23.51 -1.69
CA GLY A 219 -1.02 -22.71 -0.76
C GLY A 219 -2.51 -22.63 -1.11
N CYS A 220 -3.21 -21.73 -0.43
CA CYS A 220 -4.65 -21.50 -0.60
C CYS A 220 -4.94 -20.62 -1.82
N ARG A 221 -5.93 -20.98 -2.64
CA ARG A 221 -6.29 -20.27 -3.88
C ARG A 221 -7.78 -20.46 -4.19
N PHE A 222 -8.41 -19.43 -4.73
CA PHE A 222 -9.58 -19.58 -5.60
C PHE A 222 -9.08 -19.94 -6.99
N PHE A 223 -9.58 -21.02 -7.56
CA PHE A 223 -9.07 -21.55 -8.81
C PHE A 223 -10.19 -21.87 -9.80
N MET A 224 -9.83 -21.85 -11.09
CA MET A 224 -10.62 -22.44 -12.16
C MET A 224 -9.89 -23.66 -12.74
N ASN A 225 -10.64 -24.58 -13.31
CA ASN A 225 -10.12 -25.67 -14.12
C ASN A 225 -10.84 -25.67 -15.47
N GLY A 226 -10.08 -25.83 -16.56
CA GLY A 226 -10.59 -25.81 -17.94
C GLY A 226 -11.15 -27.13 -18.46
N GLY A 227 -11.14 -28.20 -17.67
CA GLY A 227 -11.45 -29.57 -18.08
C GLY A 227 -10.23 -30.50 -17.93
N GLY A 228 -10.49 -31.79 -17.69
CA GLY A 228 -9.46 -32.81 -17.47
C GLY A 228 -8.90 -32.86 -16.03
N GLY A 229 -7.88 -33.70 -15.83
CA GLY A 229 -7.21 -33.83 -14.52
C GLY A 229 -8.10 -34.35 -13.40
N PHE A 230 -7.91 -33.83 -12.18
CA PHE A 230 -8.66 -34.26 -10.99
C PHE A 230 -10.17 -34.04 -11.08
N TRP A 231 -10.60 -33.05 -11.87
CA TRP A 231 -12.00 -32.61 -11.90
C TRP A 231 -12.75 -33.06 -13.16
N SER A 232 -12.02 -33.46 -14.21
CA SER A 232 -12.51 -33.90 -15.54
C SER A 232 -13.34 -32.87 -16.32
N GLN A 233 -14.09 -32.01 -15.64
CA GLN A 233 -15.00 -31.00 -16.18
C GLN A 233 -14.44 -29.60 -15.94
N TRP A 234 -15.01 -28.60 -16.62
CA TRP A 234 -14.69 -27.19 -16.41
C TRP A 234 -15.53 -26.60 -15.27
N GLY A 235 -15.03 -25.55 -14.63
CA GLY A 235 -15.62 -25.03 -13.39
C GLY A 235 -14.61 -24.34 -12.48
N CYS A 236 -15.02 -24.03 -11.26
CA CYS A 236 -14.20 -23.32 -10.30
C CYS A 236 -14.32 -23.90 -8.89
N GLY A 237 -13.34 -23.58 -8.05
CA GLY A 237 -13.26 -24.12 -6.72
C GLY A 237 -12.38 -23.29 -5.80
N VAL A 238 -12.33 -23.75 -4.56
CA VAL A 238 -11.44 -23.23 -3.53
C VAL A 238 -10.52 -24.33 -3.09
N LYS A 239 -9.23 -24.03 -3.05
CA LYS A 239 -8.18 -24.88 -2.51
C LYS A 239 -7.67 -24.26 -1.21
N LEU A 240 -7.60 -25.07 -0.17
CA LEU A 240 -7.10 -24.70 1.14
C LEU A 240 -5.96 -25.64 1.50
N ALA A 241 -4.78 -25.08 1.79
CA ALA A 241 -3.64 -25.85 2.25
C ALA A 241 -3.66 -25.97 3.78
N TYR A 242 -3.46 -27.18 4.28
CA TYR A 242 -3.14 -27.45 5.68
C TYR A 242 -1.65 -27.76 5.76
N PHE A 243 -0.89 -26.72 6.11
CA PHE A 243 0.57 -26.71 6.02
C PHE A 243 1.05 -27.14 4.63
N ASP A 244 2.13 -27.91 4.58
CA ASP A 244 2.77 -28.47 3.38
C ASP A 244 2.39 -29.94 3.12
N THR A 245 1.46 -30.49 3.90
CA THR A 245 1.15 -31.93 3.86
C THR A 245 -0.17 -32.23 3.19
N HIS A 246 -1.21 -31.44 3.45
CA HIS A 246 -2.55 -31.70 2.96
C HIS A 246 -3.11 -30.49 2.23
N ASN A 247 -3.94 -30.75 1.24
CA ASN A 247 -4.81 -29.73 0.70
C ASN A 247 -6.25 -30.25 0.58
N PHE A 248 -7.17 -29.34 0.83
CA PHE A 248 -8.61 -29.55 0.83
C PHE A 248 -9.19 -28.70 -0.28
N GLN A 249 -10.00 -29.31 -1.14
CA GLN A 249 -10.56 -28.64 -2.29
C GLN A 249 -12.06 -28.90 -2.33
N ILE A 250 -12.82 -27.84 -2.65
CA ILE A 250 -14.21 -27.95 -3.08
C ILE A 250 -14.26 -27.37 -4.47
N TYR A 251 -14.83 -28.13 -5.39
CA TYR A 251 -14.96 -27.75 -6.79
C TYR A 251 -16.40 -27.89 -7.23
N GLN A 252 -16.89 -26.86 -7.93
CA GLN A 252 -18.18 -26.89 -8.57
C GLN A 252 -17.97 -26.96 -10.09
N SER A 253 -18.50 -28.03 -10.68
CA SER A 253 -18.54 -28.16 -12.13
C SER A 253 -19.49 -27.14 -12.73
N GLY A 254 -19.01 -26.36 -13.70
CA GLY A 254 -19.86 -25.50 -14.48
C GLY A 254 -20.73 -26.25 -15.50
N SER A 255 -20.45 -27.53 -15.77
CA SER A 255 -21.22 -28.33 -16.74
C SER A 255 -22.58 -28.73 -16.22
N ASN A 256 -22.65 -29.25 -15.00
CA ASN A 256 -23.87 -29.81 -14.42
C ASN A 256 -24.19 -29.23 -13.02
N GLY A 257 -23.31 -28.37 -12.48
CA GLY A 257 -23.45 -27.79 -11.15
C GLY A 257 -23.04 -28.73 -10.02
N SER A 258 -22.55 -29.94 -10.32
CA SER A 258 -22.14 -30.91 -9.30
C SER A 258 -20.99 -30.39 -8.45
N ILE A 259 -21.01 -30.73 -7.16
CA ILE A 259 -19.97 -30.35 -6.20
C ILE A 259 -19.19 -31.59 -5.80
N ILE A 260 -17.86 -31.47 -5.91
CA ILE A 260 -16.94 -32.54 -5.58
C ILE A 260 -15.96 -31.99 -4.53
N GLY A 261 -15.85 -32.71 -3.42
CA GLY A 261 -14.79 -32.52 -2.44
C GLY A 261 -13.59 -33.38 -2.80
N LEU A 262 -12.39 -32.83 -2.63
CA LEU A 262 -11.14 -33.56 -2.78
C LEU A 262 -10.24 -33.26 -1.59
N VAL A 263 -9.64 -34.30 -1.02
CA VAL A 263 -8.56 -34.17 -0.04
C VAL A 263 -7.35 -34.90 -0.56
N GLN A 264 -6.21 -34.22 -0.58
CA GLN A 264 -4.94 -34.80 -0.98
C GLN A 264 -3.96 -34.75 0.18
N ASN A 265 -3.32 -35.89 0.41
CA ASN A 265 -2.21 -36.04 1.34
C ASN A 265 -0.93 -36.30 0.54
N HIS A 266 -0.04 -35.31 0.52
CA HIS A 266 1.20 -35.38 -0.24
C HIS A 266 2.23 -36.34 0.38
N LEU A 267 2.14 -36.62 1.69
CA LEU A 267 3.06 -37.54 2.37
C LEU A 267 2.80 -39.00 2.01
N THR A 268 1.52 -39.36 1.82
CA THR A 268 1.10 -40.74 1.52
C THR A 268 0.72 -40.94 0.06
N GLY A 269 0.57 -39.86 -0.71
CA GLY A 269 0.02 -39.88 -2.07
C GLY A 269 -1.49 -40.15 -2.12
N GLN A 270 -2.16 -40.21 -0.97
CA GLN A 270 -3.58 -40.51 -0.90
C GLN A 270 -4.42 -39.35 -1.47
N THR A 271 -5.37 -39.69 -2.35
CA THR A 271 -6.42 -38.78 -2.82
C THR A 271 -7.77 -39.34 -2.42
N ILE A 272 -8.58 -38.54 -1.76
CA ILE A 272 -9.94 -38.88 -1.32
C ILE A 272 -10.91 -37.99 -2.08
N PHE A 273 -11.86 -38.59 -2.77
CA PHE A 273 -12.97 -37.89 -3.41
C PHE A 273 -14.24 -38.05 -2.59
N ALA A 274 -15.01 -36.98 -2.47
CA ALA A 274 -16.33 -36.97 -1.84
C ALA A 274 -17.33 -36.32 -2.79
N ILE A 275 -18.29 -37.10 -3.28
CA ILE A 275 -19.39 -36.60 -4.10
C ILE A 275 -20.43 -35.99 -3.16
N HIS A 276 -20.89 -34.78 -3.45
CA HIS A 276 -21.98 -34.16 -2.71
C HIS A 276 -23.31 -34.49 -3.39
N TYR A 277 -24.25 -35.01 -2.60
CA TYR A 277 -25.62 -35.25 -3.06
C TYR A 277 -26.45 -33.98 -2.93
N SER A 278 -27.30 -33.76 -3.94
CA SER A 278 -28.18 -32.60 -4.13
C SER A 278 -29.45 -33.04 -4.85
N ASP A 279 -30.44 -32.16 -4.96
CA ASP A 279 -31.66 -32.37 -5.74
C ASP A 279 -31.40 -32.61 -7.24
N ARG A 280 -30.21 -32.31 -7.75
CA ARG A 280 -29.80 -32.58 -9.14
C ARG A 280 -29.28 -34.00 -9.40
N ASN A 281 -28.77 -34.69 -8.39
CA ASN A 281 -28.18 -36.03 -8.53
C ASN A 281 -28.78 -37.04 -7.53
N THR A 282 -29.95 -36.70 -6.99
CA THR A 282 -30.79 -37.58 -6.18
C THR A 282 -32.25 -37.47 -6.59
N THR A 283 -33.04 -38.48 -6.26
CA THR A 283 -34.50 -38.50 -6.40
C THR A 283 -35.13 -39.10 -5.15
N ILE A 284 -36.43 -38.88 -4.97
CA ILE A 284 -37.20 -39.41 -3.85
C ILE A 284 -38.05 -40.58 -4.34
N ASP A 285 -37.88 -41.74 -3.71
CA ASP A 285 -38.66 -42.95 -4.00
C ASP A 285 -40.12 -42.86 -3.46
N THR A 286 -40.97 -43.84 -3.82
CA THR A 286 -42.39 -43.91 -3.41
C THR A 286 -42.61 -43.94 -1.90
N ASN A 287 -41.57 -44.16 -1.12
CA ASN A 287 -41.62 -44.23 0.34
C ASN A 287 -40.99 -43.00 1.00
N GLY A 288 -40.55 -42.00 0.22
CA GLY A 288 -40.01 -40.74 0.72
C GLY A 288 -38.50 -40.74 1.00
N ASN A 289 -37.76 -41.78 0.60
CA ASN A 289 -36.33 -41.85 0.85
C ASN A 289 -35.53 -41.21 -0.30
N LEU A 290 -34.48 -40.45 0.04
CA LEU A 290 -33.50 -40.01 -0.95
C LEU A 290 -32.70 -41.20 -1.47
N LYS A 291 -32.59 -41.24 -2.79
CA LYS A 291 -31.79 -42.20 -3.55
C LYS A 291 -30.95 -41.41 -4.56
N PRO A 292 -29.71 -41.83 -4.88
CA PRO A 292 -29.02 -41.30 -6.06
C PRO A 292 -29.93 -41.27 -7.33
N ALA A 293 -29.64 -40.36 -8.26
CA ALA A 293 -30.42 -40.26 -9.49
C ALA A 293 -30.07 -41.42 -10.45
N SER A 294 -31.06 -41.84 -11.22
CA SER A 294 -30.95 -42.71 -12.39
C SER A 294 -32.13 -42.37 -13.30
N PRO A 295 -32.21 -42.87 -14.55
CA PRO A 295 -33.46 -42.85 -15.29
C PRO A 295 -34.55 -43.55 -14.46
N VAL A 296 -35.63 -42.82 -14.16
CA VAL A 296 -36.69 -43.26 -13.25
C VAL A 296 -38.03 -43.07 -13.90
N VAL A 297 -38.85 -44.12 -13.81
CA VAL A 297 -40.26 -44.12 -14.20
C VAL A 297 -41.10 -44.35 -12.96
N LYS A 298 -41.93 -43.38 -12.60
CA LYS A 298 -42.89 -43.46 -11.50
C LYS A 298 -44.24 -43.91 -12.05
N LEU A 299 -44.46 -45.22 -12.11
CA LEU A 299 -45.65 -45.82 -12.72
C LEU A 299 -46.84 -45.79 -11.76
N LYS A 300 -47.99 -45.28 -12.21
CA LYS A 300 -49.24 -45.18 -11.44
C LYS A 300 -50.26 -46.23 -11.88
N GLY A 301 -51.26 -46.46 -11.03
CA GLY A 301 -52.26 -47.52 -11.22
C GLY A 301 -53.15 -47.38 -12.45
N ASP A 302 -53.32 -46.15 -12.95
CA ASP A 302 -54.08 -45.84 -14.16
C ASP A 302 -53.26 -46.00 -15.47
N GLY A 303 -51.99 -46.39 -15.36
CA GLY A 303 -51.07 -46.51 -16.48
C GLY A 303 -50.30 -45.23 -16.82
N THR A 304 -50.61 -44.10 -16.17
CA THR A 304 -49.80 -42.89 -16.32
C THR A 304 -48.47 -43.04 -15.57
N ALA A 305 -47.45 -42.33 -16.04
CA ALA A 305 -46.15 -42.31 -15.37
C ALA A 305 -45.52 -40.93 -15.36
N GLU A 306 -44.72 -40.66 -14.34
CA GLU A 306 -43.84 -39.49 -14.28
C GLU A 306 -42.39 -39.91 -14.53
N PHE A 307 -41.66 -39.11 -15.29
CA PHE A 307 -40.29 -39.39 -15.71
C PHE A 307 -39.36 -38.28 -15.25
N ASN A 308 -38.11 -38.60 -14.91
CA ASN A 308 -37.06 -37.59 -14.80
C ASN A 308 -36.45 -37.27 -16.17
N GLU A 309 -35.60 -36.23 -16.24
CA GLU A 309 -34.97 -35.80 -17.50
C GLU A 309 -34.20 -36.93 -18.19
N GLU A 310 -33.58 -37.84 -17.43
CA GLU A 310 -32.80 -38.96 -17.97
C GLU A 310 -33.68 -40.05 -18.60
N ALA A 311 -34.94 -40.18 -18.20
CA ALA A 311 -35.94 -41.10 -18.75
C ALA A 311 -36.82 -40.46 -19.84
N GLU A 312 -36.37 -39.36 -20.45
CA GLU A 312 -37.11 -38.70 -21.54
C GLU A 312 -37.30 -39.65 -22.74
N GLY A 313 -38.55 -39.79 -23.19
CA GLY A 313 -38.94 -40.65 -24.31
C GLY A 313 -39.42 -42.05 -23.91
N VAL A 314 -39.41 -42.39 -22.62
CA VAL A 314 -40.07 -43.61 -22.13
C VAL A 314 -41.59 -43.47 -22.22
N MET A 315 -42.27 -44.55 -22.59
CA MET A 315 -43.73 -44.63 -22.64
C MET A 315 -44.21 -45.67 -21.62
N ALA A 316 -45.32 -45.37 -20.95
CA ALA A 316 -45.99 -46.28 -20.05
C ALA A 316 -47.47 -46.41 -20.45
N GLU A 317 -47.98 -47.64 -20.45
CA GLU A 317 -49.39 -47.93 -20.71
C GLU A 317 -49.91 -49.04 -19.80
N ARG A 318 -51.18 -48.96 -19.41
CA ARG A 318 -51.88 -50.03 -18.70
C ARG A 318 -52.56 -50.94 -19.72
N ILE A 319 -52.18 -52.21 -19.73
CA ILE A 319 -52.70 -53.22 -20.65
C ILE A 319 -53.96 -53.87 -20.07
N ASP A 320 -53.91 -54.21 -18.78
CA ASP A 320 -55.03 -54.80 -18.02
C ASP A 320 -54.85 -54.49 -16.52
N THR A 321 -55.76 -54.99 -15.69
CA THR A 321 -55.71 -54.85 -14.23
C THR A 321 -54.41 -55.42 -13.67
N GLY A 322 -53.61 -54.54 -13.09
CA GLY A 322 -52.29 -54.87 -12.56
C GLY A 322 -51.26 -55.25 -13.63
N ILE A 323 -51.48 -54.97 -14.92
CA ILE A 323 -50.53 -55.26 -16.00
C ILE A 323 -50.19 -53.97 -16.75
N TYR A 324 -48.90 -53.64 -16.77
CA TYR A 324 -48.39 -52.41 -17.36
C TYR A 324 -47.24 -52.72 -18.32
N LYS A 325 -47.16 -51.93 -19.40
CA LYS A 325 -46.07 -52.01 -20.38
C LYS A 325 -45.28 -50.71 -20.36
N ILE A 326 -43.95 -50.85 -20.26
CA ILE A 326 -43.00 -49.74 -20.27
C ILE A 326 -42.06 -49.95 -21.46
N SER A 327 -42.08 -49.01 -22.41
CA SER A 327 -41.38 -49.11 -23.69
C SER A 327 -40.40 -47.95 -23.89
N GLY A 328 -39.37 -48.14 -24.72
CA GLY A 328 -38.31 -47.16 -24.92
C GLY A 328 -37.14 -47.26 -23.93
N VAL A 329 -37.05 -48.40 -23.24
CA VAL A 329 -36.02 -48.75 -22.25
C VAL A 329 -35.30 -50.04 -22.67
N LEU A 330 -34.13 -50.32 -22.07
CA LEU A 330 -33.36 -51.55 -22.27
C LEU A 330 -33.45 -52.50 -21.07
N GLY A 331 -34.57 -52.48 -20.36
CA GLY A 331 -34.78 -53.19 -19.10
C GLY A 331 -34.45 -52.35 -17.87
N PHE A 332 -34.23 -53.02 -16.74
CA PHE A 332 -33.82 -52.36 -15.50
C PHE A 332 -32.36 -51.90 -15.56
N ASN A 333 -32.07 -50.84 -14.82
CA ASN A 333 -30.72 -50.34 -14.67
C ASN A 333 -29.80 -51.40 -14.06
N SER A 334 -28.68 -51.67 -14.72
CA SER A 334 -27.79 -52.78 -14.35
C SER A 334 -26.93 -52.51 -13.10
N GLU A 335 -26.89 -51.28 -12.59
CA GLU A 335 -26.04 -50.97 -11.44
C GLU A 335 -26.55 -51.60 -10.14
N PRO A 336 -25.66 -52.21 -9.32
CA PRO A 336 -26.06 -52.86 -8.08
C PRO A 336 -26.73 -51.92 -7.06
N ILE A 337 -26.38 -50.64 -7.06
CA ILE A 337 -27.00 -49.64 -6.17
C ILE A 337 -28.50 -49.47 -6.43
N TRP A 338 -28.96 -49.88 -7.62
CA TRP A 338 -30.35 -49.84 -8.04
C TRP A 338 -31.09 -51.16 -7.92
N GLY A 339 -30.43 -52.24 -7.52
CA GLY A 339 -31.00 -53.59 -7.52
C GLY A 339 -30.43 -54.49 -8.62
N GLY A 340 -29.54 -53.95 -9.47
CA GLY A 340 -28.87 -54.70 -10.52
C GLY A 340 -29.80 -55.21 -11.62
N VAL A 341 -29.32 -56.18 -12.40
CA VAL A 341 -30.05 -56.76 -13.55
C VAL A 341 -31.34 -57.50 -13.14
N ASP A 342 -31.45 -57.91 -11.88
CA ASP A 342 -32.53 -58.77 -11.36
C ASP A 342 -33.63 -57.99 -10.61
N GLY A 343 -33.69 -56.67 -10.76
CA GLY A 343 -34.85 -55.89 -10.32
C GLY A 343 -34.48 -54.53 -9.77
N GLY A 344 -34.64 -53.51 -10.62
CA GLY A 344 -34.42 -52.11 -10.27
C GLY A 344 -35.71 -51.39 -9.90
N PHE A 345 -36.46 -51.84 -8.90
CA PHE A 345 -37.74 -51.22 -8.58
C PHE A 345 -38.04 -51.10 -7.08
N VAL A 346 -38.85 -50.09 -6.73
CA VAL A 346 -39.33 -49.86 -5.37
C VAL A 346 -40.85 -49.84 -5.36
N ILE A 347 -41.43 -50.72 -4.56
CA ILE A 347 -42.88 -50.84 -4.38
C ILE A 347 -43.37 -50.02 -3.19
N PRO A 348 -44.63 -49.55 -3.22
CA PRO A 348 -45.18 -48.76 -2.13
C PRO A 348 -45.40 -49.63 -0.89
N VAL A 349 -45.08 -49.07 0.28
CA VAL A 349 -45.34 -49.70 1.59
C VAL A 349 -46.43 -48.96 2.36
N ASN A 350 -47.12 -49.66 3.26
CA ASN A 350 -48.04 -49.03 4.20
C ASN A 350 -47.28 -48.30 5.34
N THR A 351 -48.01 -47.62 6.23
CA THR A 351 -47.44 -46.87 7.37
C THR A 351 -46.64 -47.74 8.35
N ASN A 352 -46.81 -49.07 8.32
CA ASN A 352 -46.04 -50.02 9.14
C ASN A 352 -44.83 -50.62 8.38
N GLY A 353 -44.48 -50.09 7.19
CA GLY A 353 -43.38 -50.58 6.38
C GLY A 353 -43.67 -51.91 5.66
N LEU A 354 -44.92 -52.36 5.63
CA LEU A 354 -45.30 -53.59 4.96
C LEU A 354 -45.63 -53.33 3.48
N PRO A 355 -45.00 -54.04 2.52
CA PRO A 355 -45.23 -53.81 1.10
C PRO A 355 -46.67 -54.10 0.66
N LEU A 356 -47.23 -53.24 -0.18
CA LEU A 356 -48.64 -53.33 -0.59
C LEU A 356 -48.89 -54.31 -1.74
N LEU A 357 -47.84 -54.62 -2.51
CA LEU A 357 -47.92 -55.37 -3.75
C LEU A 357 -46.87 -56.48 -3.80
N TRP A 358 -47.18 -57.54 -4.54
CA TRP A 358 -46.17 -58.36 -5.19
C TRP A 358 -45.95 -57.83 -6.60
N VAL A 359 -44.72 -57.90 -7.08
CA VAL A 359 -44.35 -57.49 -8.43
C VAL A 359 -43.65 -58.65 -9.12
N ASP A 360 -44.13 -58.97 -10.31
CA ASP A 360 -43.49 -59.83 -11.28
C ASP A 360 -43.20 -59.01 -12.54
N TYR A 361 -42.22 -59.41 -13.33
CA TYR A 361 -41.87 -58.69 -14.54
C TYR A 361 -41.28 -59.60 -15.61
N GLU A 362 -41.48 -59.20 -16.86
CA GLU A 362 -40.85 -59.80 -18.02
C GLU A 362 -40.18 -58.69 -18.83
N ILE A 363 -38.95 -58.94 -19.30
CA ILE A 363 -38.22 -58.03 -20.19
C ILE A 363 -38.29 -58.63 -21.59
N ASP A 364 -38.88 -57.90 -22.51
CA ASP A 364 -39.00 -58.30 -23.91
C ASP A 364 -37.63 -58.20 -24.62
N PRO A 365 -37.45 -58.86 -25.78
CA PRO A 365 -36.19 -58.80 -26.54
C PRO A 365 -35.78 -57.38 -26.98
N ASP A 366 -36.73 -56.45 -27.07
CA ASP A 366 -36.50 -55.04 -27.38
C ASP A 366 -36.11 -54.20 -26.14
N GLY A 367 -36.11 -54.82 -24.95
CA GLY A 367 -35.85 -54.18 -23.66
C GLY A 367 -37.08 -53.65 -22.93
N SER A 368 -38.25 -53.67 -23.55
CA SER A 368 -39.48 -53.18 -22.94
C SER A 368 -39.89 -54.04 -21.74
N ILE A 369 -40.30 -53.40 -20.64
CA ILE A 369 -40.65 -54.09 -19.38
C ILE A 369 -42.16 -54.28 -19.31
N THR A 370 -42.61 -55.51 -19.16
CA THR A 370 -43.99 -55.84 -18.79
C THR A 370 -44.05 -56.05 -17.28
N LEU A 371 -44.63 -55.12 -16.54
CA LEU A 371 -44.76 -55.17 -15.09
C LEU A 371 -46.13 -55.73 -14.69
N LYS A 372 -46.15 -56.71 -13.78
CA LYS A 372 -47.38 -57.31 -13.23
C LYS A 372 -47.42 -57.08 -11.71
N THR A 373 -48.52 -56.52 -11.22
CA THR A 373 -48.75 -56.23 -9.80
C THR A 373 -49.87 -57.10 -9.24
N TYR A 374 -49.62 -57.70 -8.08
CA TYR A 374 -50.59 -58.54 -7.39
C TYR A 374 -50.80 -58.05 -5.96
N HIS A 375 -52.00 -58.29 -5.43
CA HIS A 375 -52.33 -57.94 -4.06
C HIS A 375 -51.47 -58.73 -3.08
N ARG A 376 -50.96 -58.07 -2.03
CA ARG A 376 -50.14 -58.69 -1.00
C ARG A 376 -50.77 -58.56 0.37
N ILE A 377 -51.20 -59.69 0.93
CA ILE A 377 -51.77 -59.78 2.27
C ILE A 377 -50.70 -60.20 3.29
N HIS A 378 -50.61 -59.48 4.40
CA HIS A 378 -49.69 -59.80 5.50
C HIS A 378 -50.40 -60.60 6.58
N HIS A 379 -50.56 -61.91 6.38
CA HIS A 379 -51.31 -62.81 7.27
C HIS A 379 -50.87 -62.75 8.75
N SER A 380 -49.58 -62.55 8.99
CA SER A 380 -48.99 -62.45 10.34
C SER A 380 -49.20 -61.08 11.01
N ALA A 381 -49.63 -60.05 10.26
CA ALA A 381 -49.85 -58.72 10.80
C ALA A 381 -51.20 -58.62 11.56
N PRO A 382 -51.35 -57.64 12.46
CA PRO A 382 -52.66 -57.31 13.05
C PRO A 382 -53.68 -56.92 11.98
N LYS A 383 -54.98 -57.19 12.18
CA LYS A 383 -56.05 -56.98 11.18
C LYS A 383 -56.00 -55.61 10.49
N PHE A 384 -55.71 -54.53 11.22
CA PHE A 384 -55.63 -53.17 10.67
C PHE A 384 -54.44 -52.93 9.73
N ALA A 385 -53.41 -53.80 9.77
CA ALA A 385 -52.17 -53.68 9.01
C ALA A 385 -52.01 -54.77 7.93
N ARG A 386 -52.99 -55.68 7.79
CA ARG A 386 -52.92 -56.84 6.87
C ARG A 386 -52.96 -56.49 5.40
N ASN A 387 -53.26 -55.23 5.05
CA ASN A 387 -53.51 -54.79 3.69
C ASN A 387 -54.64 -55.61 3.05
N LEU A 388 -55.87 -55.47 3.55
CA LEU A 388 -57.03 -56.15 2.98
C LEU A 388 -57.78 -55.20 2.04
N ILE A 389 -58.20 -55.69 0.87
CA ILE A 389 -59.03 -54.95 -0.10
C ILE A 389 -60.42 -55.57 -0.13
N GLY A 390 -61.45 -54.76 0.09
CA GLY A 390 -62.81 -55.26 0.29
C GLY A 390 -63.82 -54.18 0.65
N ILE A 391 -65.07 -54.61 0.79
CA ILE A 391 -66.19 -53.75 1.19
C ILE A 391 -66.40 -53.91 2.70
N LYS A 392 -66.47 -52.78 3.39
CA LYS A 392 -66.93 -52.74 4.78
C LYS A 392 -68.45 -52.65 4.79
N ASN A 393 -69.11 -53.69 5.26
CA ASN A 393 -70.56 -53.77 5.34
C ASN A 393 -71.09 -52.90 6.50
N GLU A 394 -72.37 -52.54 6.45
CA GLU A 394 -73.01 -51.70 7.48
C GLU A 394 -72.99 -52.33 8.89
N ASP A 395 -72.95 -53.66 8.96
CA ASP A 395 -72.84 -54.43 10.20
C ASP A 395 -71.41 -54.48 10.80
N GLY A 396 -70.45 -53.82 10.14
CA GLY A 396 -69.04 -53.80 10.55
C GLY A 396 -68.24 -55.02 10.11
N SER A 397 -68.83 -55.98 9.41
CA SER A 397 -68.10 -57.06 8.75
C SER A 397 -67.33 -56.53 7.53
N PHE A 398 -66.27 -57.25 7.15
CA PHE A 398 -65.43 -56.92 6.00
C PHE A 398 -65.47 -58.08 5.02
N THR A 399 -65.92 -57.81 3.79
CA THR A 399 -65.92 -58.79 2.70
C THR A 399 -64.74 -58.48 1.79
N GLU A 400 -63.74 -59.37 1.80
CA GLU A 400 -62.61 -59.30 0.88
C GLU A 400 -63.11 -59.40 -0.58
N THR A 401 -62.71 -58.45 -1.41
CA THR A 401 -63.04 -58.43 -2.85
C THR A 401 -61.85 -58.78 -3.72
N VAL A 402 -60.64 -58.75 -3.16
CA VAL A 402 -59.40 -59.14 -3.84
C VAL A 402 -58.60 -60.01 -2.87
N GLN A 403 -58.27 -61.23 -3.28
CA GLN A 403 -57.48 -62.19 -2.49
C GLN A 403 -55.98 -61.96 -2.64
N ASP A 404 -55.19 -62.54 -1.73
CA ASP A 404 -53.72 -62.52 -1.83
C ASP A 404 -53.27 -63.16 -3.16
N GLY A 405 -52.38 -62.48 -3.88
CA GLY A 405 -51.89 -62.94 -5.18
C GLY A 405 -52.81 -62.68 -6.36
N GLU A 406 -54.00 -62.08 -6.19
CA GLU A 406 -54.83 -61.66 -7.32
C GLU A 406 -54.28 -60.39 -7.99
N PRO A 407 -54.39 -60.24 -9.33
CA PRO A 407 -53.98 -59.02 -10.02
C PRO A 407 -54.70 -57.79 -9.47
N VAL A 408 -53.93 -56.75 -9.16
CA VAL A 408 -54.48 -55.49 -8.66
C VAL A 408 -53.67 -54.33 -9.19
N ASP A 409 -54.34 -53.24 -9.53
CA ASP A 409 -53.65 -52.01 -9.93
C ASP A 409 -52.89 -51.39 -8.76
N ILE A 410 -51.86 -50.60 -9.09
CA ILE A 410 -51.10 -49.83 -8.10
C ILE A 410 -52.05 -48.90 -7.33
N PRO A 411 -52.03 -48.90 -5.98
CA PRO A 411 -52.99 -48.12 -5.18
C PRO A 411 -52.99 -46.63 -5.53
N ALA A 412 -54.18 -46.01 -5.50
CA ALA A 412 -54.34 -44.58 -5.79
C ALA A 412 -53.45 -43.71 -4.87
N GLY A 413 -52.78 -42.72 -5.45
CA GLY A 413 -51.84 -41.84 -4.74
C GLY A 413 -50.48 -42.48 -4.44
N ARG A 414 -50.21 -43.69 -4.94
CA ARG A 414 -48.92 -44.37 -4.89
C ARG A 414 -48.41 -44.66 -6.29
N TRP A 415 -47.15 -45.02 -6.40
CA TRP A 415 -46.51 -45.44 -7.64
C TRP A 415 -45.51 -46.56 -7.37
N VAL A 416 -45.09 -47.25 -8.43
CA VAL A 416 -43.88 -48.10 -8.41
C VAL A 416 -42.77 -47.30 -9.07
N ASP A 417 -41.65 -47.11 -8.36
CA ASP A 417 -40.44 -46.53 -8.97
C ASP A 417 -39.71 -47.62 -9.74
N LEU A 418 -39.56 -47.44 -11.04
CA LEU A 418 -38.76 -48.32 -11.91
C LEU A 418 -37.48 -47.57 -12.30
N ARG A 419 -36.34 -48.17 -12.02
CA ARG A 419 -34.99 -47.71 -12.35
C ARG A 419 -34.60 -48.38 -13.65
N VAL A 420 -34.62 -47.62 -14.74
CA VAL A 420 -34.53 -48.19 -16.09
C VAL A 420 -33.18 -47.91 -16.74
N GLU A 421 -32.76 -48.79 -17.64
CA GLU A 421 -31.61 -48.55 -18.51
C GLU A 421 -32.10 -47.87 -19.79
N MET A 422 -31.47 -46.75 -20.17
CA MET A 422 -31.89 -45.98 -21.34
C MET A 422 -31.01 -46.29 -22.54
N PRO A 423 -31.59 -46.45 -23.75
CA PRO A 423 -30.79 -46.73 -24.93
C PRO A 423 -29.90 -45.53 -25.30
N ARG A 424 -28.76 -45.79 -25.94
CA ARG A 424 -27.78 -44.73 -26.30
C ARG A 424 -28.34 -43.65 -27.21
N ASN A 425 -29.36 -43.97 -27.99
CA ASN A 425 -30.09 -43.03 -28.85
C ASN A 425 -31.32 -42.42 -28.16
N SER A 426 -31.42 -42.50 -26.83
CA SER A 426 -32.45 -41.76 -26.08
C SER A 426 -32.24 -40.25 -26.27
N LEU A 427 -33.34 -39.49 -26.19
CA LEU A 427 -33.32 -38.03 -26.36
C LEU A 427 -32.30 -37.36 -25.44
N TRP A 428 -32.23 -37.81 -24.19
CA TRP A 428 -31.25 -37.31 -23.23
C TRP A 428 -29.81 -37.67 -23.62
N ASN A 429 -29.53 -38.93 -23.98
CA ASN A 429 -28.17 -39.36 -24.36
C ASN A 429 -27.68 -38.64 -25.62
N ILE A 430 -28.56 -38.40 -26.60
CA ILE A 430 -28.25 -37.60 -27.81
C ILE A 430 -27.92 -36.16 -27.42
N LYS A 431 -28.76 -35.51 -26.59
CA LYS A 431 -28.48 -34.14 -26.09
C LYS A 431 -27.12 -34.07 -25.38
N GLN A 432 -26.76 -35.06 -24.56
CA GLN A 432 -25.45 -35.10 -23.90
C GLN A 432 -24.30 -35.27 -24.90
N GLN A 433 -24.46 -36.11 -25.92
CA GLN A 433 -23.45 -36.31 -26.98
C GLN A 433 -23.25 -35.05 -27.81
N GLU A 434 -24.32 -34.40 -28.27
CA GLU A 434 -24.24 -33.16 -29.05
C GLU A 434 -23.56 -32.03 -28.25
N VAL A 435 -23.85 -31.91 -26.95
CA VAL A 435 -23.18 -30.97 -26.06
C VAL A 435 -21.69 -31.29 -25.96
N GLN A 436 -21.32 -32.57 -25.89
CA GLN A 436 -19.92 -33.00 -25.84
C GLN A 436 -19.19 -32.72 -27.17
N GLU A 437 -19.80 -33.02 -28.31
CA GLU A 437 -19.22 -32.74 -29.63
C GLU A 437 -19.06 -31.22 -29.87
N ALA A 438 -20.05 -30.42 -29.49
CA ALA A 438 -19.97 -28.96 -29.58
C ALA A 438 -18.81 -28.40 -28.73
N ARG A 439 -18.54 -28.99 -27.56
CA ARG A 439 -17.40 -28.64 -26.71
C ARG A 439 -16.06 -28.98 -27.38
N GLU A 440 -15.92 -30.19 -27.93
CA GLU A 440 -14.70 -30.61 -28.61
C GLU A 440 -14.41 -29.76 -29.85
N ILE A 441 -15.44 -29.33 -30.57
CA ILE A 441 -15.32 -28.41 -31.71
C ILE A 441 -14.89 -27.02 -31.23
N ALA A 442 -15.47 -26.51 -30.14
CA ALA A 442 -15.08 -25.22 -29.57
C ALA A 442 -13.63 -25.22 -29.06
N GLU A 443 -13.20 -26.32 -28.44
CA GLU A 443 -11.83 -26.50 -27.96
C GLU A 443 -10.83 -26.61 -29.10
N ARG A 444 -11.13 -27.38 -30.16
CA ARG A 444 -10.32 -27.43 -31.38
C ARG A 444 -10.18 -26.05 -32.04
N LYS A 445 -11.26 -25.29 -32.14
CA LYS A 445 -11.22 -23.91 -32.67
C LYS A 445 -10.35 -23.00 -31.82
N ARG A 446 -10.38 -23.14 -30.49
CA ARG A 446 -9.51 -22.38 -29.59
C ARG A 446 -8.03 -22.73 -29.79
N GLN A 447 -7.71 -24.01 -29.95
CA GLN A 447 -6.34 -24.47 -30.19
C GLN A 447 -5.80 -24.02 -31.56
N GLN A 448 -6.62 -24.09 -32.62
CA GLN A 448 -6.27 -23.56 -33.94
C GLN A 448 -6.03 -22.04 -33.89
N ASN A 449 -6.93 -21.28 -33.26
CA ASN A 449 -6.75 -19.84 -33.13
C ASN A 449 -5.49 -19.45 -32.35
N GLN A 450 -5.04 -20.29 -31.40
CA GLN A 450 -3.78 -20.09 -30.66
C GLN A 450 -2.54 -20.46 -31.48
N GLN A 451 -2.62 -21.43 -32.40
CA GLN A 451 -1.53 -21.74 -33.34
C GLN A 451 -1.37 -20.66 -34.41
N ASP A 452 -2.48 -20.08 -34.89
CA ASP A 452 -2.47 -19.00 -35.88
C ASP A 452 -2.03 -17.62 -35.31
N THR A 453 -1.81 -17.52 -34.00
CA THR A 453 -1.29 -16.29 -33.34
C THR A 453 0.16 -16.38 -32.85
N GLN A 454 0.90 -17.46 -33.13
CA GLN A 454 2.36 -17.46 -32.94
C GLN A 454 3.05 -16.93 -34.21
N PRO A 455 3.85 -15.84 -34.13
CA PRO A 455 4.62 -15.32 -35.26
C PRO A 455 5.78 -16.22 -35.70
#